data_AF-A0A4Q2YHJ9-F1
#
_entry.id   AF-A0A4Q2YHJ9-F1
#
_cell.length_a   1.000
_cell.length_b   1.000
_cell.length_c   1.000
_cell.angle_alpha   90.00
_cell.angle_beta   90.00
_cell.angle_gamma   90.00
#
_symmetry.space_group_name_H-M   'P 1'
#
loop_
_entity.id
_entity.type
_entity.pdbx_description
1 polymer ?
#
loop_
_entity_poly.entity_id
_entity_poly.type
_entity_poly.pdbx_seq_one_letter_code
_entity_poly.pdbx_strand_id
1 'polypeptide(L)'
;MPHCTELHGFEILPAFLSPKETAALTEILGPEAEGAGNRGVLAHPAVTALAQSERLLDLVRPHLPDRPLAVRALLFNKSPDANWLVPWHQDLTLALREKRDTPGFGPWSVKDGTPHVQPPAELLEQMLTVRLHLDDTAADNGALRV
;
A
#
# COMPACT_ATOMS: atom_id res chain seq x y z
N MET A 1 -6.88 -6.72 24.85
CA MET A 1 -6.20 -5.40 24.91
C MET A 1 -6.36 -4.80 23.53
N PRO A 2 -6.70 -3.50 23.40
CA PRO A 2 -6.77 -2.88 22.07
C PRO A 2 -5.40 -3.01 21.39
N HIS A 3 -5.42 -3.26 20.09
CA HIS A 3 -4.17 -3.36 19.32
C HIS A 3 -3.50 -1.99 19.23
N CYS A 4 -2.16 -1.92 19.16
CA CYS A 4 -1.43 -0.65 19.02
C CYS A 4 -1.94 0.18 17.83
N THR A 5 -2.29 -0.48 16.72
CA THR A 5 -2.91 0.12 15.54
C THR A 5 -4.19 0.88 15.85
N GLU A 6 -5.05 0.40 16.76
CA GLU A 6 -6.31 1.06 17.10
C GLU A 6 -6.09 2.34 17.92
N LEU A 7 -5.00 2.41 18.69
CA LEU A 7 -4.68 3.56 19.53
C LEU A 7 -3.92 4.66 18.78
N HIS A 8 -2.99 4.27 17.91
CA HIS A 8 -2.08 5.20 17.24
C HIS A 8 -2.34 5.38 15.74
N GLY A 9 -3.21 4.58 15.15
CA GLY A 9 -3.47 4.55 13.70
C GLY A 9 -2.38 3.83 12.90
N PHE A 10 -1.33 3.32 13.53
CA PHE A 10 -0.27 2.54 12.89
C PHE A 10 0.45 1.61 13.88
N GLU A 11 1.15 0.61 13.32
CA GLU A 11 2.09 -0.25 14.04
C GLU A 11 3.30 -0.55 13.16
N ILE A 12 4.49 -0.63 13.76
CA ILE A 12 5.74 -0.98 13.07
C ILE A 12 6.15 -2.39 13.47
N LEU A 13 6.24 -3.26 12.48
CA LEU A 13 6.63 -4.66 12.67
C LEU A 13 8.04 -4.88 12.15
N PRO A 14 9.02 -5.13 13.03
CA PRO A 14 10.37 -5.46 12.59
C PRO A 14 10.40 -6.84 11.95
N ALA A 15 11.26 -7.00 10.92
CA ALA A 15 11.61 -8.30 10.34
C ALA A 15 10.43 -9.16 9.84
N PHE A 16 9.36 -8.54 9.34
CA PHE A 16 8.24 -9.28 8.72
C PHE A 16 8.70 -10.06 7.47
N LEU A 17 9.59 -9.45 6.67
CA LEU A 17 10.31 -10.11 5.58
C LEU A 17 11.70 -10.49 6.06
N SER A 18 12.12 -11.72 5.73
CA SER A 18 13.51 -12.13 5.90
C SER A 18 14.42 -11.46 4.85
N PRO A 19 15.74 -11.33 5.10
CA PRO A 19 16.67 -10.76 4.11
C PRO A 19 16.63 -11.46 2.75
N LYS A 20 16.36 -12.78 2.74
CA LYS A 20 16.21 -13.57 1.51
C LYS A 20 14.94 -13.21 0.75
N GLU A 21 13.81 -13.06 1.44
CA GLU A 21 12.54 -12.63 0.82
C GLU A 21 12.65 -11.21 0.29
N THR A 22 13.27 -10.31 1.07
CA THR A 22 13.56 -8.95 0.65
C THR A 22 14.38 -8.91 -0.63
N ALA A 23 15.52 -9.60 -0.67
CA ALA A 23 16.37 -9.65 -1.87
C ALA A 23 15.64 -10.21 -3.09
N ALA A 24 14.88 -11.30 -2.92
CA ALA A 24 14.11 -11.90 -4.01
C ALA A 24 13.02 -10.97 -4.54
N LEU A 25 12.28 -10.28 -3.66
CA LEU A 25 11.25 -9.32 -4.06
C LEU A 25 11.88 -8.11 -4.77
N THR A 26 13.01 -7.60 -4.29
CA THR A 26 13.73 -6.49 -4.94
C THR A 26 14.20 -6.86 -6.34
N GLU A 27 14.75 -8.06 -6.53
CA GLU A 27 15.15 -8.55 -7.86
C GLU A 27 13.96 -8.70 -8.80
N ILE A 28 12.88 -9.32 -8.32
CA ILE A 28 11.67 -9.58 -9.11
C ILE A 28 10.95 -8.28 -9.50
N LEU A 29 10.89 -7.31 -8.58
CA LEU A 29 10.16 -6.05 -8.79
C LEU A 29 11.03 -4.93 -9.36
N GLY A 30 12.35 -5.11 -9.42
CA GLY A 30 13.28 -4.14 -10.01
C GLY A 30 12.90 -3.68 -11.42
N PRO A 31 12.46 -4.57 -12.34
CA PRO A 31 11.98 -4.17 -13.66
C PRO A 31 10.72 -3.27 -13.64
N GLU A 32 9.90 -3.36 -12.59
CA GLU A 32 8.69 -2.53 -12.40
C GLU A 32 9.01 -1.19 -11.72
N ALA A 33 10.27 -0.95 -11.35
CA ALA A 33 10.70 0.16 -10.51
C ALA A 33 11.13 1.40 -11.31
N GLU A 34 10.40 1.74 -12.38
CA GLU A 34 10.69 2.94 -13.17
C GLU A 34 10.22 4.22 -12.46
N GLY A 35 11.11 5.18 -12.25
CA GLY A 35 10.78 6.43 -11.54
C GLY A 35 10.39 6.23 -10.06
N ALA A 36 9.82 7.27 -9.45
CA ALA A 36 9.64 7.34 -7.99
C ALA A 36 8.50 6.47 -7.43
N GLY A 37 7.50 6.13 -8.25
CA GLY A 37 6.27 5.49 -7.77
C GLY A 37 5.47 4.83 -8.88
N ASN A 38 5.38 3.50 -8.83
CA ASN A 38 4.70 2.66 -9.80
C ASN A 38 3.38 2.15 -9.24
N ARG A 39 2.32 2.30 -10.02
CA ARG A 39 0.95 1.88 -9.67
C ARG A 39 0.63 0.55 -10.35
N GLY A 40 -0.32 -0.19 -9.79
CA GLY A 40 -0.83 -1.40 -10.44
C GLY A 40 0.01 -2.66 -10.25
N VAL A 41 1.09 -2.59 -9.45
CA VAL A 41 1.98 -3.72 -9.18
C VAL A 41 1.29 -4.90 -8.46
N LEU A 42 0.06 -4.73 -7.99
CA LEU A 42 -0.75 -5.84 -7.47
C LEU A 42 -0.96 -6.93 -8.54
N ALA A 43 -1.00 -6.58 -9.83
CA ALA A 43 -1.12 -7.53 -10.92
C ALA A 43 0.09 -8.46 -11.06
N HIS A 44 1.24 -8.10 -10.47
CA HIS A 44 2.44 -8.93 -10.49
C HIS A 44 2.23 -10.20 -9.62
N PRO A 45 2.51 -11.42 -10.13
CA PRO A 45 2.23 -12.66 -9.40
C PRO A 45 2.86 -12.73 -8.00
N ALA A 46 4.10 -12.26 -7.85
CA ALA A 46 4.77 -12.24 -6.55
C ALA A 46 4.08 -11.33 -5.52
N VAL A 47 3.53 -10.18 -5.96
CA VAL A 47 2.82 -9.24 -5.08
C VAL A 47 1.46 -9.81 -4.71
N THR A 48 0.73 -10.38 -5.69
CA THR A 48 -0.53 -11.09 -5.42
C THR A 48 -0.32 -12.24 -4.43
N ALA A 49 0.71 -13.07 -4.62
CA ALA A 49 1.00 -14.19 -3.74
C ALA A 49 1.33 -13.73 -2.32
N LEU A 50 2.13 -12.67 -2.15
CA LEU A 50 2.41 -12.10 -0.84
C LEU A 50 1.15 -11.52 -0.19
N ALA A 51 0.34 -10.78 -0.95
CA ALA A 51 -0.93 -10.20 -0.51
C ALA A 51 -1.95 -11.26 -0.05
N GLN A 52 -1.88 -12.47 -0.61
CA GLN A 52 -2.74 -13.61 -0.29
C GLN A 52 -2.10 -14.59 0.69
N SER A 53 -0.86 -14.35 1.14
CA SER A 53 -0.19 -15.24 2.08
C SER A 53 -0.89 -15.25 3.43
N GLU A 54 -1.02 -16.42 4.06
CA GLU A 54 -1.62 -16.52 5.40
C GLU A 54 -0.87 -15.66 6.41
N ARG A 55 0.46 -15.55 6.30
CA ARG A 55 1.26 -14.66 7.17
C ARG A 55 0.79 -13.20 7.12
N LEU A 56 0.47 -12.68 5.93
CA LEU A 56 -0.03 -11.30 5.79
C LEU A 56 -1.52 -11.20 6.16
N LEU A 57 -2.32 -12.19 5.76
CA LEU A 57 -3.75 -12.20 6.08
C LEU A 57 -3.99 -12.30 7.58
N ASP A 58 -3.27 -13.15 8.29
CA ASP A 58 -3.34 -13.28 9.75
C ASP A 58 -2.94 -12.00 10.47
N LEU A 59 -2.04 -11.20 9.87
CA LEU A 59 -1.68 -9.90 10.40
C LEU A 59 -2.83 -8.89 10.31
N VAL A 60 -3.58 -8.87 9.20
CA VAL A 60 -4.59 -7.82 8.96
C VAL A 60 -6.02 -8.23 9.36
N ARG A 61 -6.34 -9.53 9.39
CA ARG A 61 -7.66 -10.07 9.77
C ARG A 61 -8.18 -9.53 11.10
N PRO A 62 -7.38 -9.40 12.19
CA PRO A 62 -7.88 -8.90 13.46
C PRO A 62 -8.37 -7.45 13.44
N HIS A 63 -7.98 -6.68 12.42
CA HIS A 63 -8.25 -5.25 12.30
C HIS A 63 -9.38 -4.93 11.32
N LEU A 64 -9.95 -5.93 10.66
CA LEU A 64 -10.97 -5.75 9.62
C LEU A 64 -12.25 -6.48 10.02
N PRO A 65 -13.43 -5.91 9.73
CA PRO A 65 -14.71 -6.54 10.07
C PRO A 65 -15.01 -7.78 9.22
N ASP A 66 -14.45 -7.83 8.01
CA ASP A 66 -14.70 -8.84 6.99
C ASP A 66 -13.40 -9.45 6.45
N ARG A 67 -13.55 -10.43 5.55
CA ARG A 67 -12.42 -11.06 4.87
C ARG A 67 -11.58 -9.99 4.14
N PRO A 68 -10.27 -9.87 4.44
CA PRO A 68 -9.40 -8.90 3.77
C PRO A 68 -9.27 -9.18 2.27
N LEU A 69 -9.29 -8.11 1.47
CA LEU A 69 -9.03 -8.16 0.03
C LEU A 69 -7.98 -7.10 -0.33
N ALA A 70 -6.93 -7.53 -1.03
CA ALA A 70 -5.98 -6.59 -1.60
C ALA A 70 -6.61 -5.88 -2.80
N VAL A 71 -6.77 -4.57 -2.70
CA VAL A 71 -7.43 -3.75 -3.74
C VAL A 71 -6.44 -2.89 -4.55
N ARG A 72 -5.25 -2.65 -4.00
CA ARG A 72 -4.21 -1.83 -4.64
C ARG A 72 -2.84 -2.18 -4.06
N ALA A 73 -1.81 -2.09 -4.89
CA ALA A 73 -0.43 -2.03 -4.45
C ALA A 73 0.33 -0.98 -5.26
N LEU A 74 1.31 -0.35 -4.62
CA LEU A 74 2.22 0.63 -5.21
C LEU A 74 3.65 0.23 -4.85
N LEU A 75 4.57 0.43 -5.78
CA LEU A 75 6.00 0.28 -5.57
C LEU A 75 6.66 1.66 -5.57
N PHE A 76 7.35 2.01 -4.50
CA PHE A 76 8.11 3.25 -4.40
C PHE A 76 9.58 2.96 -4.56
N ASN A 77 10.20 3.48 -5.63
CA ASN A 77 11.64 3.41 -5.85
C ASN A 77 12.21 4.82 -5.75
N LYS A 78 12.64 5.19 -4.54
CA LYS A 78 13.23 6.52 -4.31
C LYS A 78 14.72 6.45 -4.59
N SER A 79 15.17 7.15 -5.63
CA SER A 79 16.58 7.40 -5.88
C SER A 79 16.90 8.88 -5.62
N PRO A 80 18.19 9.25 -5.48
CA PRO A 80 18.57 10.66 -5.38
C PRO A 80 18.02 11.52 -6.54
N ASP A 81 17.95 10.95 -7.74
CA ASP A 81 17.47 11.63 -8.95
C ASP A 81 15.94 11.52 -9.14
N ALA A 82 15.27 10.65 -8.37
CA ALA A 82 13.84 10.40 -8.42
C ALA A 82 13.23 10.35 -7.01
N ASN A 83 13.24 11.49 -6.32
CA ASN A 83 12.66 11.62 -4.99
C ASN A 83 11.47 12.60 -5.01
N TRP A 84 10.27 12.06 -5.20
CA TRP A 84 9.05 12.85 -5.06
C TRP A 84 8.77 13.11 -3.58
N LEU A 85 8.87 14.38 -3.16
CA LEU A 85 8.40 14.82 -1.84
C LEU A 85 6.89 14.61 -1.71
N VAL A 86 6.51 13.78 -0.73
CA VAL A 86 5.12 13.56 -0.38
C VAL A 86 4.81 14.37 0.88
N PRO A 87 3.98 15.44 0.80
CA PRO A 87 3.60 16.21 1.99
C PRO A 87 2.69 15.40 2.91
N TRP A 88 2.44 15.91 4.11
CA TRP A 88 1.43 15.36 5.02
C TRP A 88 0.08 15.27 4.31
N HIS A 89 -0.48 14.06 4.26
CA HIS A 89 -1.76 13.79 3.62
C HIS A 89 -2.35 12.48 4.18
N GLN A 90 -3.62 12.24 3.88
CA GLN A 90 -4.28 10.95 4.04
C GLN A 90 -4.56 10.39 2.65
N ASP A 91 -4.44 9.07 2.48
CA ASP A 91 -4.88 8.44 1.24
C ASP A 91 -6.38 8.18 1.30
N LEU A 92 -7.14 8.99 0.58
CA LEU A 92 -8.60 8.98 0.60
C LEU A 92 -9.17 8.38 -0.69
N THR A 93 -8.35 7.74 -1.54
CA THR A 93 -8.78 7.34 -2.88
C THR A 93 -8.61 5.85 -3.16
N LEU A 94 -9.61 5.27 -3.82
CA LEU A 94 -9.57 3.94 -4.42
C LEU A 94 -9.23 4.03 -5.91
N ALA A 95 -8.45 3.09 -6.42
CA ALA A 95 -8.27 2.87 -7.84
C ALA A 95 -9.27 1.80 -8.32
N LEU A 96 -10.05 2.10 -9.36
CA LEU A 96 -11.11 1.23 -9.85
C LEU A 96 -10.87 0.84 -11.31
N ARG A 97 -11.38 -0.34 -11.70
CA ARG A 97 -11.32 -0.82 -13.10
C ARG A 97 -12.13 0.07 -14.05
N GLU A 98 -13.24 0.60 -13.57
CA GLU A 98 -14.10 1.49 -14.34
C GLU A 98 -14.87 2.41 -13.38
N LYS A 99 -15.27 3.58 -13.88
CA LYS A 99 -16.15 4.50 -13.15
C LYS A 99 -17.59 3.97 -13.18
N ARG A 100 -18.22 3.91 -12.01
CA ARG A 100 -19.66 3.64 -11.86
C ARG A 100 -20.29 4.73 -11.01
N ASP A 101 -21.39 5.30 -11.49
CA ASP A 101 -22.15 6.27 -10.69
C ASP A 101 -22.78 5.55 -9.50
N THR A 102 -22.27 5.84 -8.30
CA THR A 102 -22.63 5.15 -7.07
C THR A 102 -22.82 6.22 -5.98
N PRO A 103 -23.99 6.27 -5.30
CA PRO A 103 -24.24 7.27 -4.26
C PRO A 103 -23.13 7.27 -3.20
N GLY A 104 -22.67 8.46 -2.83
CA GLY A 104 -21.61 8.65 -1.84
C GLY A 104 -20.16 8.50 -2.36
N PHE A 105 -19.96 8.14 -3.63
CA PHE A 105 -18.63 8.02 -4.23
C PHE A 105 -18.25 9.28 -5.01
N GLY A 106 -17.24 10.01 -4.53
CA GLY A 106 -16.73 11.21 -5.16
C GLY A 106 -15.83 12.01 -4.21
N PRO A 107 -14.99 12.93 -4.73
CA PRO A 107 -14.84 13.26 -6.14
C PRO A 107 -14.12 12.17 -6.95
N TRP A 108 -14.30 12.21 -8.26
CA TRP A 108 -13.63 11.32 -9.21
C TRP A 108 -12.43 12.03 -9.84
N SER A 109 -11.36 11.28 -10.12
CA SER A 109 -10.20 11.72 -10.90
C SER A 109 -9.70 10.57 -11.77
N VAL A 110 -8.78 10.85 -12.69
CA VAL A 110 -8.10 9.82 -13.50
C VAL A 110 -6.60 10.00 -13.32
N LYS A 111 -5.90 8.92 -12.96
CA LYS A 111 -4.43 8.88 -12.81
C LYS A 111 -3.91 7.72 -13.63
N ASP A 112 -2.97 7.98 -14.55
CA ASP A 112 -2.40 6.96 -15.44
C ASP A 112 -3.47 6.13 -16.17
N GLY A 113 -4.52 6.81 -16.67
CA GLY A 113 -5.67 6.17 -17.33
C GLY A 113 -6.62 5.40 -16.39
N THR A 114 -6.29 5.29 -15.09
CA THR A 114 -7.08 4.55 -14.10
C THR A 114 -8.04 5.49 -13.34
N PRO A 115 -9.36 5.21 -13.35
CA PRO A 115 -10.32 5.93 -12.51
C PRO A 115 -9.99 5.82 -11.04
N HIS A 116 -9.98 6.96 -10.36
CA HIS A 116 -9.84 7.07 -8.91
C HIS A 116 -11.04 7.78 -8.33
N VAL A 117 -11.45 7.36 -7.13
CA VAL A 117 -12.58 7.94 -6.43
C VAL A 117 -12.35 7.96 -4.94
N GLN A 118 -12.85 8.98 -4.26
CA GLN A 118 -12.99 8.94 -2.81
C GLN A 118 -14.30 8.22 -2.45
N PRO A 119 -14.23 7.08 -1.74
CA PRO A 119 -15.42 6.37 -1.29
C PRO A 119 -16.02 7.04 -0.02
N PRO A 120 -17.20 6.58 0.45
CA PRO A 120 -17.72 6.94 1.76
C PRO A 120 -16.70 6.68 2.89
N ALA A 121 -16.73 7.50 3.94
CA ALA A 121 -15.82 7.41 5.07
C ALA A 121 -15.85 6.03 5.76
N GLU A 122 -17.04 5.45 5.89
CA GLU A 122 -17.27 4.11 6.45
C GLU A 122 -16.45 3.02 5.74
N LEU A 123 -16.21 3.18 4.42
CA LEU A 123 -15.35 2.26 3.68
C LEU A 123 -13.87 2.57 3.88
N LEU A 124 -13.49 3.85 3.99
CA LEU A 124 -12.10 4.26 4.29
C LEU A 124 -11.64 3.77 5.67
N GLU A 125 -12.54 3.78 6.66
CA GLU A 125 -12.29 3.26 8.01
C GLU A 125 -12.01 1.74 8.01
N GLN A 126 -12.40 1.05 6.94
CA GLN A 126 -12.14 -0.38 6.73
C GLN A 126 -10.97 -0.63 5.77
N MET A 127 -10.14 0.40 5.52
CA MET A 127 -8.93 0.26 4.71
C MET A 127 -7.69 0.22 5.59
N LEU A 128 -6.84 -0.77 5.34
CA LEU A 128 -5.51 -0.86 5.90
C LEU A 128 -4.47 -0.73 4.80
N THR A 129 -3.37 -0.04 5.11
CA THR A 129 -2.19 0.00 4.26
C THR A 129 -1.07 -0.75 4.97
N VAL A 130 -0.58 -1.82 4.33
CA VAL A 130 0.66 -2.46 4.74
C VAL A 130 1.80 -1.93 3.88
N ARG A 131 2.77 -1.30 4.52
CA ARG A 131 4.01 -0.86 3.87
C ARG A 131 5.14 -1.81 4.22
N LEU A 132 5.75 -2.38 3.18
CA LEU A 132 6.90 -3.27 3.29
C LEU A 132 8.14 -2.52 2.79
N HIS A 133 9.22 -2.55 3.58
CA HIS A 133 10.51 -2.04 3.15
C HIS A 133 11.29 -3.16 2.45
N LEU A 134 11.74 -2.89 1.23
CA LEU A 134 12.53 -3.81 0.41
C LEU A 134 14.03 -3.50 0.45
N ASP A 135 14.40 -2.48 1.21
CA ASP A 135 15.75 -2.01 1.48
C ASP A 135 15.81 -1.34 2.86
N ASP A 136 17.01 -0.89 3.25
CA ASP A 136 17.18 -0.10 4.46
C ASP A 136 16.61 1.31 4.26
N THR A 137 15.50 1.58 4.94
CA THR A 137 14.80 2.87 4.87
C THR A 137 15.06 3.70 6.15
N ALA A 138 16.24 4.31 6.23
CA ALA A 138 16.60 5.22 7.33
C ALA A 138 15.92 6.61 7.18
N ALA A 139 16.04 7.45 8.21
CA ALA A 139 15.41 8.78 8.25
C ALA A 139 15.87 9.71 7.11
N ASP A 140 17.08 9.51 6.60
CA ASP A 140 17.69 10.21 5.46
C ASP A 140 17.36 9.55 4.10
N ASN A 141 16.83 8.32 4.10
CA ASN A 141 16.50 7.55 2.89
C ASN A 141 14.98 7.38 2.69
N GLY A 142 14.20 8.43 2.98
CA GLY A 142 12.79 8.49 2.59
C GLY A 142 11.82 7.62 3.41
N ALA A 143 12.19 7.32 4.66
CA ALA A 143 11.31 6.70 5.66
C ALA A 143 9.99 7.48 5.83
N LEU A 144 8.91 6.75 6.14
CA LEU A 144 7.65 7.40 6.48
C LEU A 144 7.74 8.07 7.85
N ARG A 145 7.03 9.19 7.95
CA ARG A 145 6.66 9.81 9.21
C ARG A 145 5.14 9.71 9.34
N VAL A 146 4.69 9.23 10.48
CA VAL A 146 3.30 9.00 10.88
C VAL A 146 3.00 9.78 12.15
#